data_AF-A0A849FCS1-F1
#
_entry.id   AF-A0A849FCS1-F1
#
_cell.length_a   1.000
_cell.length_b   1.000
_cell.length_c   1.000
_cell.angle_alpha   90.00
_cell.angle_beta   90.00
_cell.angle_gamma   90.00
#
_symmetry.space_group_name_H-M   'P 1'
#
loop_
_entity.id
_entity.type
_entity.pdbx_description
1 polymer ?
#
loop_
_entity_poly.entity_id
_entity_poly.type
_entity_poly.pdbx_seq_one_letter_code
_entity_poly.pdbx_strand_id
1 'polypeptide(L)'
;MSNSALNISAVVLCAVLFWLTAGNGPSPDLYATWLAGEMFAAGNLAAVYPAPEAVFTMRPPEAWIAVEAAREGSDRLYPFLYPPIWAALAGELGGVVDFDRLLPLATAINAALLSGMIALAWRAVRPGMALWLWVGIAAAAMLTTHVGYTALQQNQPQIAVSFLIVLAIERSRANAKGAAGAALALAAAIKVYPALFALLWLAARNYRALASFTVCGGALAALSVFLAGWPLHLAFLG
;
A
#
# COMPACT_ATOMS: atom_id res chain seq x y z
N MET A 1 -24.33 -2.99 -26.21
CA MET A 1 -22.91 -3.03 -25.81
C MET A 1 -22.52 -4.47 -25.52
N SER A 2 -21.32 -4.92 -25.90
CA SER A 2 -20.84 -6.24 -25.50
C SER A 2 -20.69 -6.31 -23.97
N ASN A 3 -20.87 -7.49 -23.37
CA ASN A 3 -20.68 -7.67 -21.92
C ASN A 3 -19.30 -7.19 -21.46
N SER A 4 -18.29 -7.24 -22.33
CA SER A 4 -16.94 -6.74 -22.07
C SER A 4 -16.88 -5.23 -21.90
N ALA A 5 -17.56 -4.45 -22.76
CA ALA A 5 -17.57 -3.00 -22.67
C ALA A 5 -18.25 -2.53 -21.38
N LEU A 6 -19.39 -3.12 -21.02
CA LEU A 6 -20.11 -2.82 -19.78
C LEU A 6 -19.26 -3.10 -18.53
N ASN A 7 -18.54 -4.23 -18.53
CA ASN A 7 -17.67 -4.62 -17.43
C ASN A 7 -16.50 -3.64 -17.24
N ILE A 8 -15.85 -3.22 -18.33
CA ILE A 8 -14.76 -2.23 -18.27
C ILE A 8 -15.30 -0.90 -17.76
N SER A 9 -16.42 -0.43 -18.31
CA SER A 9 -17.06 0.81 -17.88
C SER A 9 -17.43 0.78 -16.39
N ALA A 10 -17.92 -0.34 -15.87
CA ALA A 10 -18.26 -0.47 -14.45
C ALA A 10 -17.02 -0.32 -13.53
N VAL A 11 -15.91 -0.98 -13.88
CA VAL A 11 -14.65 -0.89 -13.12
C VAL A 11 -14.09 0.54 -13.18
N VAL A 12 -14.08 1.16 -14.35
CA VAL A 12 -13.60 2.55 -14.51
C VAL A 12 -14.48 3.53 -13.73
N LEU A 13 -15.81 3.42 -13.85
CA LEU A 13 -16.74 4.28 -13.13
C LEU A 13 -16.59 4.12 -11.61
N CYS A 14 -16.36 2.89 -11.13
CA CYS A 14 -16.10 2.62 -9.72
C CYS A 14 -14.79 3.28 -9.25
N ALA A 15 -13.73 3.26 -10.06
CA ALA A 15 -12.49 3.96 -9.73
C ALA A 15 -12.70 5.49 -9.68
N VAL A 16 -13.43 6.06 -10.64
CA VAL A 16 -13.78 7.49 -10.63
C VAL A 16 -14.60 7.85 -9.39
N LEU A 17 -15.60 7.02 -9.03
CA LEU A 17 -16.40 7.22 -7.83
C LEU A 17 -15.55 7.22 -6.56
N PHE A 18 -14.63 6.26 -6.42
CA PHE A 18 -13.71 6.21 -5.28
C PHE A 18 -12.77 7.41 -5.23
N TRP A 19 -12.25 7.85 -6.37
CA TRP A 19 -11.39 9.03 -6.46
C TRP A 19 -12.14 10.31 -6.03
N LEU A 20 -13.36 10.52 -6.54
CA LEU A 20 -14.21 11.65 -6.14
C LEU A 20 -14.59 11.60 -4.66
N THR A 21 -14.79 10.40 -4.10
CA THR A 21 -15.16 10.22 -2.69
C THR A 21 -13.98 10.45 -1.74
N ALA A 22 -12.78 9.99 -2.10
CA ALA A 22 -11.57 10.22 -1.33
C ALA A 22 -11.23 11.71 -1.27
N GLY A 23 -11.45 12.43 -2.37
CA GLY A 23 -11.15 13.85 -2.48
C GLY A 23 -9.66 14.16 -2.34
N ASN A 24 -9.33 15.44 -2.17
CA ASN A 24 -7.97 15.89 -1.83
C ASN A 24 -7.85 16.23 -0.34
N GLY A 25 -8.57 15.49 0.50
CA GLY A 25 -8.53 15.67 1.95
C GLY A 25 -7.17 15.27 2.55
N PRO A 26 -6.98 15.48 3.86
CA PRO A 26 -5.75 15.09 4.54
C PRO A 26 -5.52 13.59 4.34
N SER A 27 -4.32 13.21 3.90
CA SER A 27 -3.87 11.81 3.87
C SER A 27 -2.73 11.61 4.87
N PRO A 28 -3.05 11.41 6.16
CA PRO A 28 -2.05 11.25 7.21
C PRO A 28 -1.02 10.15 6.95
N ASP A 29 -1.44 8.98 6.42
CA ASP A 29 -0.52 7.86 6.18
C ASP A 29 0.42 8.10 5.00
N LEU A 30 -0.07 8.72 3.92
CA LEU A 30 0.78 9.13 2.80
C LEU A 30 1.72 10.25 3.24
N TYR A 31 1.23 11.18 4.05
CA TYR A 31 2.03 12.28 4.57
C TYR A 31 3.12 11.80 5.55
N ALA A 32 2.83 10.82 6.39
CA ALA A 32 3.85 10.18 7.23
C ALA A 32 4.97 9.52 6.41
N THR A 33 4.62 8.92 5.27
CA THR A 33 5.60 8.36 4.32
C THR A 33 6.45 9.45 3.68
N TRP A 34 5.82 10.58 3.33
CA TRP A 34 6.50 11.77 2.80
C TRP A 34 7.50 12.35 3.81
N LEU A 35 7.06 12.63 5.04
CA LEU A 35 7.90 13.18 6.10
C LEU A 35 9.05 12.25 6.47
N ALA A 36 8.81 10.94 6.52
CA ALA A 36 9.88 9.96 6.71
C ALA A 36 10.93 10.06 5.59
N GLY A 37 10.50 10.29 4.36
CA GLY A 37 11.40 10.54 3.22
C GLY A 37 12.21 11.83 3.37
N GLU A 38 11.59 12.92 3.80
CA GLU A 38 12.30 14.18 4.07
C GLU A 38 13.36 14.01 5.16
N MET A 39 13.01 13.34 6.27
CA MET A 39 13.97 13.05 7.35
C MET A 39 15.11 12.15 6.88
N PHE A 40 14.81 11.15 6.05
CA PHE A 40 15.81 10.28 5.45
C PHE A 40 16.77 11.06 4.56
N ALA A 41 16.26 11.89 3.64
CA ALA A 41 17.07 12.72 2.74
C ALA A 41 17.93 13.74 3.48
N ALA A 42 17.44 14.28 4.61
CA ALA A 42 18.19 15.17 5.50
C ALA A 42 19.26 14.45 6.35
N GLY A 43 19.37 13.12 6.25
CA GLY A 43 20.28 12.31 7.08
C GLY A 43 19.83 12.16 8.54
N ASN A 44 18.63 12.62 8.90
CA ASN A 44 18.06 12.52 10.24
C ASN A 44 17.36 11.17 10.44
N LEU A 45 18.14 10.08 10.36
CA LEU A 45 17.62 8.71 10.41
C LEU A 45 16.93 8.38 11.75
N ALA A 46 17.34 9.02 12.84
CA ALA A 46 16.73 8.87 14.16
C ALA A 46 15.29 9.42 14.22
N ALA A 47 14.93 10.33 13.33
CA ALA A 47 13.55 10.82 13.20
C ALA A 47 12.67 9.96 12.30
N VAL A 48 13.23 8.98 11.56
CA VAL A 48 12.44 8.05 10.72
C VAL A 48 11.81 6.96 11.59
N TYR A 49 12.63 6.33 12.44
CA TYR A 49 12.17 5.42 13.50
C TYR A 49 12.76 5.89 14.83
N PRO A 50 12.00 6.65 15.64
CA PRO A 50 12.47 7.08 16.94
C PRO A 50 12.72 5.86 17.84
N ALA A 51 13.62 6.03 18.82
CA ALA A 51 13.90 4.99 19.80
C ALA A 51 12.59 4.55 20.49
N PRO A 52 12.42 3.24 20.72
CA PRO A 52 11.17 2.73 21.28
C PRO A 52 10.93 3.33 22.66
N GLU A 53 9.79 3.98 22.82
CA GLU A 53 9.24 4.30 24.14
C GLU A 53 8.82 2.98 24.85
N ALA A 54 8.67 3.02 26.18
CA ALA A 54 8.22 1.87 26.95
C ALA A 54 6.84 1.33 26.51
N VAL A 55 6.05 2.16 25.81
CA VAL A 55 4.73 1.82 25.27
C VAL A 55 4.67 2.28 23.82
N PHE A 56 4.21 1.42 22.92
CA PHE A 56 3.94 1.82 21.54
C PHE A 56 2.80 2.84 21.51
N THR A 57 3.03 3.99 20.88
CA THR A 57 2.02 5.02 20.68
C THR A 57 1.83 5.32 19.19
N MET A 58 0.62 5.75 18.82
CA MET A 58 0.33 6.22 17.46
C MET A 58 0.67 7.71 17.28
N ARG A 59 1.62 8.23 18.08
CA ARG A 59 2.04 9.63 18.02
C ARG A 59 3.22 9.78 17.05
N PRO A 60 3.30 10.90 16.30
CA PRO A 60 4.46 11.17 15.47
C PRO A 60 5.68 11.50 16.35
N PRO A 61 6.91 11.35 15.81
CA PRO A 61 8.12 11.82 16.48
C PRO A 61 8.05 13.33 16.76
N GLU A 62 8.58 13.79 17.90
CA GLU A 62 8.59 15.22 18.27
C GLU A 62 9.27 16.10 17.19
N ALA A 63 10.32 15.57 16.55
CA ALA A 63 11.00 16.25 15.46
C ALA A 63 10.07 16.62 14.31
N TRP A 64 9.03 15.81 14.04
CA TRP A 64 8.07 16.08 12.97
C TRP A 64 7.08 17.15 13.38
N ILE A 65 6.68 17.18 14.66
CA ILE A 65 5.79 18.22 15.20
C ILE A 65 6.43 19.60 15.03
N ALA A 66 7.73 19.73 15.29
CA ALA A 66 8.45 20.99 15.11
C ALA A 66 8.50 21.44 13.64
N VAL A 67 8.70 20.49 12.71
CA VAL A 67 8.67 20.76 11.26
C VAL A 67 7.28 21.21 10.82
N GLU A 68 6.23 20.57 11.32
CA GLU A 68 4.84 20.88 10.96
C GLU A 68 4.34 22.18 11.55
N ALA A 69 4.72 22.48 12.80
CA ALA A 69 4.41 23.76 13.44
C ALA A 69 5.00 24.94 12.64
N ALA A 70 6.14 24.73 11.97
CA ALA A 70 6.74 25.72 11.09
C ALA A 70 6.04 25.85 9.72
N ARG A 71 5.23 24.87 9.31
CA ARG A 71 4.54 24.81 8.01
C ARG A 71 3.06 25.21 8.08
N GLU A 72 2.55 25.63 9.24
CA GLU A 72 1.10 25.80 9.51
C GLU A 72 0.32 24.51 9.17
N GLY A 73 0.95 23.35 9.41
CA GLY A 73 0.51 22.05 8.95
C GLY A 73 -0.65 21.41 9.73
N SER A 74 -1.03 20.21 9.29
CA SER A 74 -2.22 19.47 9.71
C SER A 74 -2.11 18.85 11.12
N ASP A 75 -3.17 18.95 11.93
CA ASP A 75 -3.30 18.32 13.26
C ASP A 75 -3.26 16.78 13.26
N ARG A 76 -3.23 16.13 12.09
CA ARG A 76 -3.30 14.66 11.95
C ARG A 76 -2.02 14.11 11.33
N LEU A 77 -1.04 13.88 12.20
CA LEU A 77 0.23 13.24 11.90
C LEU A 77 0.27 11.85 12.54
N TYR A 78 0.62 10.83 11.75
CA TYR A 78 0.87 9.48 12.25
C TYR A 78 2.35 9.14 12.14
N PRO A 79 2.84 8.20 12.95
CA PRO A 79 4.19 7.66 12.79
C PRO A 79 4.31 6.90 11.47
N PHE A 80 5.53 6.84 10.93
CA PHE A 80 5.85 5.98 9.81
C PHE A 80 6.07 4.53 10.25
N LEU A 81 5.31 3.60 9.64
CA LEU A 81 5.23 2.20 10.05
C LEU A 81 5.61 1.22 8.92
N TYR A 82 6.14 1.72 7.82
CA TYR A 82 6.49 0.92 6.63
C TYR A 82 7.97 0.54 6.65
N PRO A 83 8.43 -0.49 5.90
CA PRO A 83 9.84 -0.85 5.83
C PRO A 83 10.74 0.27 5.29
N PRO A 84 12.04 0.28 5.63
CA PRO A 84 12.96 1.39 5.36
C PRO A 84 13.07 1.83 3.89
N ILE A 85 12.90 0.92 2.94
CA ILE A 85 12.92 1.24 1.51
C ILE A 85 11.94 2.36 1.13
N TRP A 86 10.80 2.48 1.82
CA TRP A 86 9.79 3.50 1.51
C TRP A 86 10.20 4.90 1.96
N ALA A 87 10.95 5.01 3.06
CA ALA A 87 11.55 6.29 3.45
C ALA A 87 12.61 6.70 2.42
N ALA A 88 13.49 5.78 2.00
CA ALA A 88 14.50 6.07 0.98
C ALA A 88 13.87 6.51 -0.35
N LEU A 89 12.89 5.76 -0.86
CA LEU A 89 12.21 6.10 -2.12
C LEU A 89 11.40 7.41 -2.01
N ALA A 90 10.77 7.67 -0.87
CA ALA A 90 10.06 8.92 -0.63
C ALA A 90 11.02 10.11 -0.56
N GLY A 91 12.22 9.95 -0.01
CA GLY A 91 13.26 10.99 0.01
C GLY A 91 13.73 11.37 -1.39
N GLU A 92 13.98 10.37 -2.24
CA GLU A 92 14.33 10.61 -3.66
C GLU A 92 13.19 11.30 -4.42
N LEU A 93 11.95 10.87 -4.21
CA LEU A 93 10.78 11.48 -4.83
C LEU A 93 10.53 12.90 -4.32
N GLY A 94 10.76 13.15 -3.03
CA GLY A 94 10.62 14.46 -2.40
C GLY A 94 11.64 15.48 -2.86
N GLY A 95 12.77 15.05 -3.41
CA GLY A 95 13.72 15.94 -4.06
C GLY A 95 13.23 16.51 -5.40
N VAL A 96 12.18 15.95 -6.00
CA VAL A 96 11.74 16.28 -7.38
C VAL A 96 10.26 16.65 -7.52
N VAL A 97 9.42 16.28 -6.57
CA VAL A 97 7.97 16.53 -6.55
C VAL A 97 7.60 17.17 -5.22
N ASP A 98 6.51 17.93 -5.15
CA ASP A 98 5.96 18.43 -3.88
C ASP A 98 4.78 17.56 -3.43
N PHE A 99 4.50 17.50 -2.13
CA PHE A 99 3.42 16.68 -1.59
C PHE A 99 2.04 17.01 -2.21
N ASP A 100 1.76 18.29 -2.48
CA ASP A 100 0.51 18.75 -3.11
C ASP A 100 0.28 18.16 -4.51
N ARG A 101 1.36 17.83 -5.23
CA ARG A 101 1.30 17.16 -6.54
C ARG A 101 1.22 15.65 -6.40
N LEU A 102 1.88 15.09 -5.37
CA LEU A 102 1.86 13.66 -5.10
C LEU A 102 0.49 13.18 -4.64
N LEU A 103 -0.18 13.94 -3.79
CA LEU A 103 -1.47 13.57 -3.19
C LEU A 103 -2.55 13.19 -4.22
N PRO A 104 -2.93 14.04 -5.19
CA PRO A 104 -3.98 13.70 -6.15
C PRO A 104 -3.62 12.50 -7.02
N LEU A 105 -2.33 12.33 -7.35
CA LEU A 105 -1.82 11.18 -8.10
C LEU A 105 -1.96 9.88 -7.28
N ALA A 106 -1.52 9.90 -6.03
CA ALA A 106 -1.64 8.77 -5.12
C ALA A 106 -3.10 8.38 -4.89
N THR A 107 -4.00 9.37 -4.71
CA THR A 107 -5.44 9.15 -4.60
C THR A 107 -6.01 8.48 -5.85
N ALA A 108 -5.65 8.94 -7.04
CA ALA A 108 -6.09 8.34 -8.30
C ALA A 108 -5.59 6.89 -8.46
N ILE A 109 -4.32 6.64 -8.12
CA ILE A 109 -3.72 5.29 -8.13
C ILE A 109 -4.47 4.38 -7.15
N ASN A 110 -4.67 4.81 -5.91
CA ASN A 110 -5.35 3.99 -4.90
C ASN A 110 -6.81 3.71 -5.26
N ALA A 111 -7.52 4.68 -5.84
CA ALA A 111 -8.87 4.46 -6.36
C ALA A 111 -8.91 3.41 -7.48
N ALA A 112 -7.95 3.47 -8.40
CA ALA A 112 -7.80 2.47 -9.47
C ALA A 112 -7.44 1.08 -8.92
N LEU A 113 -6.52 1.01 -7.94
CA LEU A 113 -6.15 -0.24 -7.27
C LEU A 113 -7.33 -0.85 -6.52
N LEU A 114 -8.14 -0.05 -5.82
CA LEU A 114 -9.31 -0.55 -5.09
C LEU A 114 -10.36 -1.13 -6.04
N SER A 115 -10.66 -0.44 -7.14
CA SER A 115 -11.57 -0.97 -8.17
C SER A 115 -11.00 -2.21 -8.87
N GLY A 116 -9.70 -2.20 -9.19
CA GLY A 116 -8.98 -3.35 -9.75
C GLY A 116 -9.00 -4.56 -8.83
N MET A 117 -8.86 -4.36 -7.52
CA MET A 117 -8.94 -5.41 -6.50
C MET A 117 -10.30 -6.10 -6.51
N ILE A 118 -11.39 -5.34 -6.65
CA ILE A 118 -12.76 -5.88 -6.76
C ILE A 118 -12.89 -6.78 -8.00
N ALA A 119 -12.37 -6.35 -9.15
CA ALA A 119 -12.38 -7.13 -10.38
C ALA A 119 -11.51 -8.39 -10.30
N LEU A 120 -10.34 -8.31 -9.66
CA LEU A 120 -9.48 -9.47 -9.40
C LEU A 120 -10.16 -10.48 -8.46
N ALA A 121 -10.85 -10.00 -7.42
CA ALA A 121 -11.61 -10.87 -6.52
C ALA A 121 -12.74 -11.61 -7.27
N TRP A 122 -13.48 -10.92 -8.14
CA TRP A 122 -14.48 -11.54 -9.01
C TRP A 122 -13.87 -12.64 -9.89
N ARG A 123 -12.72 -12.38 -10.53
CA ARG A 123 -12.00 -13.37 -11.35
C ARG A 123 -11.51 -14.57 -10.53
N ALA A 124 -11.06 -14.33 -9.31
CA ALA A 124 -10.57 -15.38 -8.42
C ALA A 124 -11.71 -16.31 -8.00
N VAL A 125 -12.85 -15.75 -7.58
CA VAL A 125 -14.00 -16.51 -7.07
C VAL A 125 -14.81 -17.15 -8.21
N ARG A 126 -14.86 -16.50 -9.39
CA ARG A 126 -15.71 -16.90 -10.53
C ARG A 126 -17.18 -17.09 -10.13
N PRO A 127 -17.82 -16.07 -9.53
CA PRO A 127 -19.22 -16.18 -9.17
C PRO A 127 -20.07 -16.29 -10.45
N GLY A 128 -21.27 -16.88 -10.34
CA GLY A 128 -22.26 -16.86 -11.43
C GLY A 128 -22.85 -15.47 -11.72
N MET A 129 -22.43 -14.45 -10.97
CA MET A 129 -22.88 -13.06 -11.07
C MET A 129 -22.03 -12.25 -12.06
N ALA A 130 -22.66 -11.38 -12.84
CA ALA A 130 -21.97 -10.46 -13.74
C ALA A 130 -21.03 -9.49 -13.00
N LEU A 131 -19.89 -9.15 -13.60
CA LEU A 131 -18.87 -8.30 -12.97
C LEU A 131 -19.40 -6.90 -12.63
N TRP A 132 -20.21 -6.27 -13.48
CA TRP A 132 -20.76 -4.94 -13.17
C TRP A 132 -21.63 -4.95 -11.90
N LEU A 133 -22.41 -6.02 -11.68
CA LEU A 133 -23.25 -6.16 -10.49
C LEU A 133 -22.39 -6.43 -9.25
N TRP A 134 -21.37 -7.28 -9.40
CA TRP A 134 -20.36 -7.51 -8.37
C TRP A 134 -19.67 -6.21 -7.94
N VAL A 135 -19.25 -5.39 -8.92
CA VAL A 135 -18.62 -4.08 -8.69
C VAL A 135 -19.59 -3.14 -7.99
N GLY A 136 -20.85 -3.07 -8.42
CA GLY A 136 -21.86 -2.24 -7.77
C GLY A 136 -22.08 -2.61 -6.29
N ILE A 137 -22.21 -3.90 -5.99
CA ILE A 137 -22.36 -4.40 -4.61
C ILE A 137 -21.11 -4.09 -3.77
N ALA A 138 -19.92 -4.35 -4.32
CA ALA A 138 -18.67 -4.08 -3.61
C ALA A 138 -18.44 -2.59 -3.35
N ALA A 139 -18.77 -1.73 -4.34
CA ALA A 139 -18.71 -0.28 -4.17
C ALA A 139 -19.69 0.20 -3.10
N ALA A 140 -20.94 -0.30 -3.12
CA ALA A 140 -21.91 0.01 -2.07
C ALA A 140 -21.41 -0.42 -0.69
N ALA A 141 -20.88 -1.64 -0.54
CA ALA A 141 -20.32 -2.12 0.73
C ALA A 141 -19.14 -1.26 1.21
N MET A 142 -18.24 -0.85 0.33
CA MET A 142 -17.11 0.01 0.69
C MET A 142 -17.57 1.40 1.13
N LEU A 143 -18.52 2.01 0.41
CA LEU A 143 -18.97 3.38 0.66
C LEU A 143 -19.92 3.50 1.85
N THR A 144 -20.62 2.42 2.22
CA THR A 144 -21.60 2.43 3.31
C THR A 144 -21.07 1.88 4.64
N THR A 145 -19.84 1.36 4.65
CA THR A 145 -19.20 0.86 5.88
C THR A 145 -18.11 1.81 6.36
N HIS A 146 -17.97 1.94 7.67
CA HIS A 146 -16.93 2.77 8.26
C HIS A 146 -15.52 2.33 7.84
N VAL A 147 -15.28 1.01 7.77
CA VAL A 147 -13.97 0.46 7.37
C VAL A 147 -13.62 0.82 5.93
N GLY A 148 -14.56 0.64 4.99
CA GLY A 148 -14.32 0.97 3.58
C GLY A 148 -14.16 2.47 3.35
N TYR A 149 -14.98 3.28 4.02
CA TYR A 149 -14.90 4.73 3.92
C TYR A 149 -13.58 5.29 4.48
N THR A 150 -13.16 4.82 5.65
CA THR A 150 -11.88 5.24 6.26
C THR A 150 -10.68 4.87 5.39
N ALA A 151 -10.70 3.71 4.73
CA ALA A 151 -9.63 3.32 3.80
C ALA A 151 -9.47 4.33 2.64
N LEU A 152 -10.59 4.83 2.09
CA LEU A 152 -10.59 5.85 1.04
C LEU A 152 -10.08 7.19 1.54
N GLN A 153 -10.51 7.65 2.71
CA GLN A 153 -10.10 8.95 3.26
C GLN A 153 -8.61 9.00 3.62
N GLN A 154 -8.07 7.91 4.16
CA GLN A 154 -6.69 7.89 4.64
C GLN A 154 -5.66 7.72 3.51
N ASN A 155 -6.10 7.32 2.31
CA ASN A 155 -5.26 7.03 1.14
C ASN A 155 -4.11 6.04 1.48
N GLN A 156 -4.40 5.04 2.30
CA GLN A 156 -3.37 4.22 2.93
C GLN A 156 -2.60 3.38 1.90
N PRO A 157 -1.28 3.23 2.04
CA PRO A 157 -0.49 2.18 1.37
C PRO A 157 -1.08 0.77 1.52
N GLN A 158 -1.88 0.54 2.57
CA GLN A 158 -2.66 -0.68 2.80
C GLN A 158 -3.57 -1.06 1.61
N ILE A 159 -4.05 -0.11 0.80
CA ILE A 159 -4.82 -0.39 -0.42
C ILE A 159 -3.97 -1.17 -1.42
N ALA A 160 -2.74 -0.71 -1.68
CA ALA A 160 -1.80 -1.39 -2.57
C ALA A 160 -1.42 -2.78 -2.05
N VAL A 161 -1.18 -2.92 -0.74
CA VAL A 161 -0.94 -4.23 -0.10
C VAL A 161 -2.10 -5.19 -0.35
N SER A 162 -3.33 -4.72 -0.13
CA SER A 162 -4.54 -5.54 -0.28
C SER A 162 -4.78 -5.95 -1.73
N PHE A 163 -4.60 -5.02 -2.67
CA PHE A 163 -4.63 -5.30 -4.10
C PHE A 163 -3.62 -6.38 -4.49
N LEU A 164 -2.36 -6.26 -4.04
CA LEU A 164 -1.29 -7.21 -4.37
C LEU A 164 -1.54 -8.61 -3.78
N ILE A 165 -2.13 -8.70 -2.58
CA ILE A 165 -2.55 -10.00 -2.01
C ILE A 165 -3.63 -10.64 -2.88
N VAL A 166 -4.67 -9.89 -3.26
CA VAL A 166 -5.74 -10.42 -4.12
C VAL A 166 -5.20 -10.78 -5.51
N LEU A 167 -4.28 -9.99 -6.06
CA LEU A 167 -3.56 -10.31 -7.28
C LEU A 167 -2.77 -11.61 -7.14
N ALA A 168 -2.06 -11.81 -6.03
CA ALA A 168 -1.31 -13.05 -5.78
C ALA A 168 -2.24 -14.27 -5.73
N ILE A 169 -3.39 -14.16 -5.08
CA ILE A 169 -4.41 -15.21 -5.03
C ILE A 169 -4.96 -15.50 -6.43
N GLU A 170 -5.37 -14.47 -7.16
CA GLU A 170 -5.94 -14.62 -8.50
C GLU A 170 -4.92 -15.24 -9.47
N ARG A 171 -3.67 -14.75 -9.48
CA ARG A 171 -2.59 -15.31 -10.31
C ARG A 171 -2.28 -16.76 -9.94
N SER A 172 -2.28 -17.09 -8.65
CA SER A 172 -2.05 -18.47 -8.21
C SER A 172 -3.17 -19.40 -8.71
N ARG A 173 -4.43 -18.97 -8.66
CA ARG A 173 -5.59 -19.71 -9.17
C ARG A 173 -5.59 -19.83 -10.70
N ALA A 174 -5.04 -18.83 -11.40
CA ALA A 174 -4.81 -18.85 -12.84
C ALA A 174 -3.54 -19.62 -13.27
N ASN A 175 -2.90 -20.35 -12.35
CA ASN A 175 -1.65 -21.10 -12.57
C ASN A 175 -0.42 -20.24 -12.95
N ALA A 176 -0.50 -18.91 -12.80
CA ALA A 176 0.60 -17.97 -13.02
C ALA A 176 1.46 -17.83 -11.75
N LYS A 177 2.11 -18.94 -11.34
CA LYS A 177 2.77 -19.06 -10.02
C LYS A 177 3.89 -18.05 -9.78
N GLY A 178 4.67 -17.70 -10.80
CA GLY A 178 5.72 -16.68 -10.69
C GLY A 178 5.14 -15.30 -10.37
N ALA A 179 4.17 -14.84 -11.16
CA ALA A 179 3.49 -13.57 -10.90
C ALA A 179 2.80 -13.55 -9.52
N ALA A 180 2.25 -14.67 -9.07
CA ALA A 180 1.68 -14.78 -7.74
C ALA A 180 2.73 -14.53 -6.63
N GLY A 181 3.87 -15.22 -6.72
CA GLY A 181 4.98 -15.06 -5.77
C GLY A 181 5.55 -13.65 -5.76
N ALA A 182 5.80 -13.08 -6.94
CA ALA A 182 6.30 -11.71 -7.08
C ALA A 182 5.33 -10.66 -6.51
N ALA A 183 4.03 -10.78 -6.77
CA ALA A 183 3.02 -9.87 -6.22
C ALA A 183 2.97 -9.93 -4.69
N LEU A 184 3.04 -11.13 -4.11
CA LEU A 184 3.06 -11.28 -2.65
C LEU A 184 4.37 -10.75 -2.03
N ALA A 185 5.51 -10.92 -2.70
CA ALA A 185 6.79 -10.38 -2.26
C ALA A 185 6.76 -8.84 -2.23
N LEU A 186 6.18 -8.21 -3.26
CA LEU A 186 5.99 -6.76 -3.28
C LEU A 186 5.04 -6.30 -2.17
N ALA A 187 3.96 -7.04 -1.91
CA ALA A 187 3.06 -6.74 -0.79
C ALA A 187 3.82 -6.79 0.56
N ALA A 188 4.65 -7.83 0.75
CA ALA A 188 5.49 -8.01 1.93
C ALA A 188 6.55 -6.90 2.10
N ALA A 189 7.06 -6.37 0.99
CA ALA A 189 7.99 -5.25 1.00
C ALA A 189 7.33 -3.91 1.34
N ILE A 190 6.01 -3.76 1.12
CA ILE A 190 5.24 -2.60 1.59
C ILE A 190 4.90 -2.74 3.07
N LYS A 191 4.52 -3.94 3.51
CA LYS A 191 4.15 -4.22 4.90
C LYS A 191 4.45 -5.68 5.17
N VAL A 192 5.05 -6.04 6.30
CA VAL A 192 5.68 -7.37 6.46
C VAL A 192 4.68 -8.53 6.57
N TYR A 193 3.50 -8.33 7.18
CA TYR A 193 2.55 -9.42 7.48
C TYR A 193 2.09 -10.31 6.29
N PRO A 194 1.94 -9.84 5.03
CA PRO A 194 1.58 -10.67 3.89
C PRO A 194 2.59 -11.78 3.62
N ALA A 195 3.83 -11.68 4.08
CA ALA A 195 4.82 -12.76 4.00
C ALA A 195 4.30 -14.08 4.61
N LEU A 196 3.44 -14.01 5.62
CA LEU A 196 2.81 -15.17 6.25
C LEU A 196 1.96 -15.99 5.25
N PHE A 197 1.39 -15.35 4.22
CA PHE A 197 0.61 -16.08 3.20
C PHE A 197 1.49 -16.98 2.32
N ALA A 198 2.80 -16.76 2.26
CA ALA A 198 3.72 -17.67 1.56
C ALA A 198 3.75 -19.06 2.21
N LEU A 199 3.47 -19.16 3.52
CA LEU A 199 3.36 -20.44 4.24
C LEU A 199 2.23 -21.32 3.69
N LEU A 200 1.17 -20.71 3.16
CA LEU A 200 0.08 -21.46 2.51
C LEU A 200 0.58 -22.18 1.25
N TRP A 201 1.53 -21.60 0.52
CA TRP A 201 2.14 -22.27 -0.64
C TRP A 201 3.14 -23.34 -0.24
N LEU A 202 3.86 -23.15 0.88
CA LEU A 202 4.69 -24.20 1.44
C LEU A 202 3.83 -25.42 1.83
N ALA A 203 2.74 -25.20 2.57
CA ALA A 203 1.80 -26.24 2.97
C ALA A 203 1.15 -26.93 1.74
N ALA A 204 0.79 -26.15 0.72
CA ALA A 204 0.23 -26.66 -0.54
C ALA A 204 1.28 -27.24 -1.51
N ARG A 205 2.57 -27.31 -1.11
CA ARG A 205 3.70 -27.77 -1.95
C ARG A 205 3.83 -27.02 -3.28
N ASN A 206 3.38 -25.78 -3.34
CA ASN A 206 3.47 -24.91 -4.51
C ASN A 206 4.82 -24.20 -4.54
N TYR A 207 5.89 -24.99 -4.72
CA TYR A 207 7.28 -24.50 -4.65
C TYR A 207 7.60 -23.46 -5.72
N ARG A 208 6.90 -23.45 -6.86
CA ARG A 208 7.12 -22.43 -7.90
C ARG A 208 6.72 -21.03 -7.44
N ALA A 209 5.58 -20.90 -6.75
CA ALA A 209 5.17 -19.62 -6.19
C ALA A 209 6.05 -19.21 -5.01
N LEU A 210 6.41 -20.18 -4.16
CA LEU A 210 7.32 -19.95 -3.03
C LEU A 210 8.70 -19.49 -3.50
N ALA A 211 9.30 -20.16 -4.48
CA ALA A 211 10.59 -19.77 -5.04
C ALA A 211 10.55 -18.36 -5.64
N SER A 212 9.49 -18.03 -6.38
CA SER A 212 9.34 -16.67 -6.92
C SER A 212 9.17 -15.62 -5.82
N PHE A 213 8.43 -15.92 -4.75
CA PHE A 213 8.33 -15.05 -3.58
C PHE A 213 9.70 -14.85 -2.93
N THR A 214 10.46 -15.93 -2.71
CA THR A 214 11.78 -15.87 -2.09
C THR A 214 12.77 -15.07 -2.93
N VAL A 215 12.82 -15.28 -4.25
CA VAL A 215 13.72 -14.55 -5.14
C VAL A 215 13.36 -13.07 -5.20
N CYS A 216 12.10 -12.72 -5.47
CA CYS A 216 11.68 -11.33 -5.55
C CYS A 216 11.79 -10.62 -4.19
N GLY A 217 11.40 -11.29 -3.11
CA GLY A 217 11.47 -10.76 -1.75
C GLY A 217 12.92 -10.57 -1.29
N GLY A 218 13.80 -11.52 -1.59
CA GLY A 218 15.24 -11.40 -1.34
C GLY A 218 15.87 -10.24 -2.11
N ALA A 219 15.50 -10.06 -3.39
CA ALA A 219 15.95 -8.93 -4.19
C ALA A 219 15.47 -7.58 -3.63
N LEU A 220 14.20 -7.48 -3.23
CA LEU A 220 13.64 -6.27 -2.61
C LEU A 220 14.27 -5.97 -1.24
N ALA A 221 14.53 -7.00 -0.43
CA ALA A 221 15.23 -6.86 0.84
C ALA A 221 16.68 -6.39 0.65
N ALA A 222 17.40 -6.98 -0.30
CA ALA A 222 18.76 -6.55 -0.65
C ALA A 222 18.78 -5.10 -1.15
N LEU A 223 17.82 -4.71 -2.01
CA LEU A 223 17.66 -3.34 -2.46
C LEU A 223 17.35 -2.38 -1.30
N SER A 224 16.47 -2.79 -0.39
CA SER A 224 16.13 -2.02 0.82
C SER A 224 17.37 -1.76 1.66
N VAL A 225 18.19 -2.79 1.93
CA VAL A 225 19.45 -2.64 2.70
C VAL A 225 20.46 -1.76 1.95
N PHE A 226 20.56 -1.91 0.63
CA PHE A 226 21.45 -1.10 -0.20
C PHE A 226 21.08 0.39 -0.16
N LEU A 227 19.79 0.72 -0.25
CA LEU A 227 19.32 2.11 -0.28
C LEU A 227 19.26 2.74 1.12
N ALA A 228 18.69 2.03 2.09
CA ALA A 228 18.35 2.58 3.39
C ALA A 228 19.37 2.26 4.50
N GLY A 229 20.33 1.38 4.22
CA GLY A 229 21.35 0.93 5.17
C GLY A 229 20.81 -0.06 6.21
N TRP A 230 21.69 -0.94 6.69
CA TRP A 230 21.35 -1.92 7.74
C TRP A 230 20.91 -1.28 9.09
N PRO A 231 21.52 -0.18 9.59
CA PRO A 231 21.13 0.39 10.88
C PRO A 231 19.65 0.79 10.95
N LEU A 232 19.09 1.30 9.85
CA LEU A 232 17.69 1.71 9.81
C LEU A 232 16.73 0.50 9.83
N HIS A 233 17.17 -0.67 9.32
CA HIS A 233 16.41 -1.91 9.43
C HIS A 233 16.39 -2.46 10.85
N LEU A 234 17.50 -2.32 11.60
CA LEU A 234 17.52 -2.68 13.02
C LEU A 234 16.51 -1.82 13.79
N ALA A 235 16.53 -0.50 13.59
CA ALA A 235 15.56 0.40 14.22
C ALA A 235 14.09 0.07 13.89
N PHE A 236 13.81 -0.35 12.66
CA PHE A 236 12.47 -0.79 12.23
C PHE A 236 12.02 -2.09 12.92
N LEU A 237 12.95 -3.02 13.19
CA LEU A 237 12.64 -4.32 13.77
C LEU A 237 12.52 -4.31 15.30
N GLY A 238 13.02 -3.26 15.96
CA GLY A 238 13.04 -3.10 17.43
C GLY A 238 14.31 -3.64 18.04
#